data_AF-A0A7D5SK97-F1
#
_entry.id   AF-A0A7D5SK97-F1
#
_cell.length_a   1.000
_cell.length_b   1.000
_cell.length_c   1.000
_cell.angle_alpha   90.00
_cell.angle_beta   90.00
_cell.angle_gamma   90.00
#
_symmetry.space_group_name_H-M   'P 1'
#
loop_
_entity.id
_entity.type
_entity.pdbx_description
1 polymer ?
#
loop_
_entity_poly.entity_id
_entity_poly.type
_entity_poly.pdbx_seq_one_letter_code
_entity_poly.pdbx_strand_id
1 'polypeptide(L)'
;MNAQAALLEQWRKVLVFSINADDSWSFSQLPDARQFPFRFPIAPDQTSQSGDREDQEYAGGSLAMVMAFAALKLSRYDGDTPSGGSLCPCGGFLADMMELLRVLREHYGDSVSSSYLAPIGIVLEMALCAPMRLQVLGSRLDALDNDTLHRMAMDAVQGVPVPDMLADLLEPSTVAK
;
A
#
# COMPACT_ATOMS: atom_id res chain seq x y z
N MET A 1 10.74 -25.95 11.41
CA MET A 1 10.54 -24.66 10.73
C MET A 1 11.61 -23.70 11.22
N ASN A 2 12.40 -23.09 10.33
CA ASN A 2 13.43 -22.13 10.75
C ASN A 2 12.78 -20.76 11.07
N ALA A 3 13.52 -19.89 11.76
CA ALA A 3 12.99 -18.60 12.23
C ALA A 3 12.48 -17.71 11.08
N GLN A 4 13.14 -17.76 9.92
CA GLN A 4 12.75 -17.00 8.74
C GLN A 4 11.44 -17.50 8.13
N ALA A 5 11.24 -18.81 8.00
CA ALA A 5 9.97 -19.38 7.54
C ALA A 5 8.83 -19.09 8.51
N ALA A 6 9.10 -19.06 9.82
CA ALA A 6 8.12 -18.67 10.82
C ALA A 6 7.70 -17.19 10.66
N LEU A 7 8.67 -16.30 10.43
CA LEU A 7 8.43 -14.87 10.21
C LEU A 7 7.66 -14.61 8.91
N LEU A 8 8.03 -15.29 7.82
CA LEU A 8 7.31 -15.21 6.55
C LEU A 8 5.85 -15.65 6.69
N GLU A 9 5.61 -16.72 7.45
CA GLU A 9 4.26 -17.22 7.73
C GLU A 9 3.45 -16.24 8.60
N GLN A 10 4.09 -15.49 9.51
CA GLN A 10 3.43 -14.42 10.25
C GLN A 10 2.98 -13.30 9.31
N TRP A 11 3.88 -12.85 8.42
CA TRP A 11 3.56 -11.85 7.39
C TRP A 11 2.40 -12.28 6.50
N ARG A 12 2.42 -13.53 6.02
CA ARG A 12 1.34 -14.11 5.22
C ARG A 12 -0.02 -14.07 5.93
N LYS A 13 -0.03 -14.24 7.24
CA LYS A 13 -1.27 -14.23 8.06
C LYS A 13 -1.82 -12.84 8.33
N VAL A 14 -0.95 -11.82 8.42
CA VAL A 14 -1.39 -10.45 8.76
C VAL A 14 -1.74 -9.64 7.51
N LEU A 15 -1.13 -9.94 6.36
CA LEU A 15 -1.36 -9.24 5.10
C LEU A 15 -2.63 -9.73 4.37
N VAL A 16 -3.77 -9.71 5.04
CA VAL A 16 -5.06 -10.12 4.45
C VAL A 16 -5.83 -8.90 3.96
N PHE A 17 -6.13 -8.87 2.65
CA PHE A 17 -6.97 -7.87 2.02
C PHE A 17 -8.36 -8.45 1.76
N SER A 18 -9.40 -7.71 2.13
CA SER A 18 -10.80 -8.10 1.91
C SER A 18 -11.61 -6.98 1.28
N ILE A 19 -10.96 -6.17 0.44
CA ILE A 19 -11.60 -5.04 -0.24
C ILE A 19 -12.74 -5.57 -1.10
N ASN A 20 -13.93 -5.00 -0.92
CA ASN A 20 -15.18 -5.38 -1.59
C ASN A 20 -15.65 -6.83 -1.33
N ALA A 21 -15.15 -7.50 -0.27
CA ALA A 21 -15.78 -8.73 0.21
C ALA A 21 -17.13 -8.40 0.84
N ASP A 22 -18.16 -9.25 0.62
CA ASP A 22 -19.54 -9.02 1.09
C ASP A 22 -19.62 -8.40 2.50
N ASP A 23 -20.49 -7.40 2.67
CA ASP A 23 -20.75 -6.63 3.92
C ASP A 23 -21.13 -7.50 5.15
N SER A 24 -21.22 -8.82 4.98
CA SER A 24 -21.42 -9.80 6.04
C SER A 24 -20.16 -10.03 6.90
N TRP A 25 -19.00 -9.49 6.51
CA TRP A 25 -17.74 -9.66 7.24
C TRP A 25 -17.50 -8.50 8.21
N SER A 26 -17.33 -8.80 9.50
CA SER A 26 -17.12 -7.81 10.56
C SER A 26 -15.65 -7.35 10.71
N PHE A 27 -14.80 -7.61 9.72
CA PHE A 27 -13.36 -7.35 9.80
C PHE A 27 -12.96 -6.12 8.98
N SER A 28 -11.87 -5.46 9.37
CA SER A 28 -11.28 -4.37 8.58
C SER A 28 -10.94 -4.86 7.17
N GLN A 29 -11.23 -4.04 6.15
CA GLN A 29 -10.95 -4.42 4.76
C GLN A 29 -9.45 -4.38 4.40
N LEU A 30 -8.67 -3.60 5.17
CA LEU A 30 -7.21 -3.54 5.10
C LEU A 30 -6.58 -4.34 6.24
N PRO A 31 -5.35 -4.86 6.04
CA PRO A 31 -4.53 -5.47 7.09
C PRO A 31 -4.43 -4.61 8.36
N ASP A 32 -4.60 -5.24 9.53
CA ASP A 32 -4.38 -4.58 10.83
C ASP A 32 -2.89 -4.40 11.09
N ALA A 33 -2.42 -3.16 10.90
CA ALA A 33 -1.03 -2.77 11.06
C ALA A 33 -0.47 -3.14 12.45
N ARG A 34 -1.30 -3.16 13.50
CA ARG A 34 -0.86 -3.48 14.87
C ARG A 34 -0.34 -4.90 15.01
N GLN A 35 -0.68 -5.78 14.06
CA GLN A 35 -0.27 -7.18 14.05
C GLN A 35 1.04 -7.39 13.26
N PHE A 36 1.58 -6.35 12.61
CA PHE A 36 2.75 -6.48 11.76
C PHE A 36 4.00 -6.89 12.56
N PRO A 37 4.76 -7.91 12.10
CA PRO A 37 6.02 -8.28 12.73
C PRO A 37 7.07 -7.17 12.63
N PHE A 38 7.89 -6.98 13.67
CA PHE A 38 8.93 -5.93 13.73
C PHE A 38 10.04 -6.01 12.68
N ARG A 39 10.16 -7.11 11.94
CA ARG A 39 11.23 -7.32 10.95
C ARG A 39 10.67 -7.97 9.69
N PHE A 40 11.28 -7.64 8.56
CA PHE A 40 11.01 -8.27 7.28
C PHE A 40 11.82 -9.57 7.12
N PRO A 41 11.24 -10.63 6.52
CA PRO A 41 11.87 -11.94 6.30
C PRO A 41 12.90 -11.93 5.14
N ILE A 42 13.73 -10.90 5.05
CA ILE A 42 14.76 -10.75 4.00
C ILE A 42 15.94 -11.65 4.35
N ALA A 43 16.37 -12.47 3.40
CA ALA A 43 17.61 -13.23 3.55
C ALA A 43 18.79 -12.26 3.42
N PRO A 44 19.81 -12.31 4.29
CA PRO A 44 21.00 -11.50 4.11
C PRO A 44 21.65 -11.86 2.78
N ASP A 45 21.68 -10.91 1.85
CA ASP A 45 22.41 -11.07 0.61
C ASP A 45 23.91 -10.92 0.91
N GLN A 46 24.69 -11.97 0.68
CA GLN A 46 26.15 -11.92 0.87
C GLN A 46 26.84 -10.98 -0.13
N THR A 47 26.10 -10.48 -1.13
CA THR A 47 26.62 -9.61 -2.20
C THR A 47 26.20 -8.14 -2.06
N SER A 48 25.25 -7.81 -1.18
CA SER A 48 24.84 -6.43 -0.91
C SER A 48 25.89 -5.69 -0.10
N GLN A 49 26.44 -4.60 -0.65
CA GLN A 49 27.33 -3.67 0.06
C GLN A 49 26.55 -2.73 1.01
N SER A 50 25.25 -2.59 0.74
CA SER A 50 24.21 -1.93 1.52
C SER A 50 23.72 -2.91 2.59
N GLY A 51 24.12 -2.72 3.85
CA GLY A 51 23.84 -3.68 4.92
C GLY A 51 22.36 -3.87 5.24
N ASP A 52 22.04 -4.85 6.09
CA ASP A 52 20.69 -5.28 6.52
C ASP A 52 19.65 -4.15 6.74
N ARG A 53 20.09 -2.95 7.11
CA ARG A 53 19.22 -1.80 7.34
C ARG A 53 18.59 -1.24 6.07
N GLU A 54 19.37 -1.11 5.00
CA GLU A 54 18.88 -0.51 3.75
C GLU A 54 17.85 -1.42 3.07
N ASP A 55 18.07 -2.73 3.11
CA ASP A 55 17.12 -3.73 2.61
C ASP A 55 15.80 -3.70 3.41
N GLN A 56 15.86 -3.53 4.74
CA GLN A 56 14.66 -3.40 5.58
C GLN A 56 13.91 -2.09 5.32
N GLU A 57 14.62 -0.98 5.11
CA GLU A 57 14.02 0.31 4.76
C GLU A 57 13.36 0.23 3.37
N TYR A 58 14.00 -0.42 2.39
CA TYR A 58 13.44 -0.65 1.06
C TYR A 58 12.18 -1.53 1.07
N ALA A 59 12.22 -2.66 1.79
CA ALA A 59 11.07 -3.54 1.95
C ALA A 59 9.91 -2.81 2.64
N GLY A 60 10.21 -2.01 3.67
CA GLY A 60 9.24 -1.17 4.36
C GLY A 60 8.60 -0.16 3.41
N GLY A 61 9.41 0.58 2.65
CA GLY A 61 8.92 1.56 1.67
C GLY A 61 8.04 0.93 0.59
N SER A 62 8.43 -0.26 0.11
CA SER A 62 7.67 -1.02 -0.88
C SER A 62 6.33 -1.49 -0.32
N LEU A 63 6.31 -2.01 0.92
CA LEU A 63 5.06 -2.42 1.58
C LEU A 63 4.15 -1.21 1.81
N ALA A 64 4.72 -0.08 2.23
CA ALA A 64 4.00 1.16 2.43
C ALA A 64 3.29 1.61 1.14
N MET A 65 3.95 1.53 -0.02
CA MET A 65 3.30 1.85 -1.31
C MET A 65 2.13 0.91 -1.62
N VAL A 66 2.30 -0.41 -1.43
CA VAL A 66 1.21 -1.38 -1.66
C VAL A 66 0.00 -1.07 -0.78
N MET A 67 0.24 -0.79 0.50
CA MET A 67 -0.82 -0.44 1.43
C MET A 67 -1.51 0.87 1.05
N ALA A 68 -0.76 1.86 0.54
CA ALA A 68 -1.34 3.10 0.05
C ALA A 68 -2.23 2.87 -1.20
N PHE A 69 -1.85 1.97 -2.12
CA PHE A 69 -2.69 1.58 -3.26
C PHE A 69 -3.98 0.88 -2.81
N ALA A 70 -3.88 -0.04 -1.86
CA ALA A 70 -5.04 -0.71 -1.27
C ALA A 70 -5.99 0.30 -0.61
N ALA A 71 -5.44 1.26 0.14
CA ALA A 71 -6.20 2.34 0.76
C ALA A 71 -6.89 3.24 -0.29
N LEU A 72 -6.17 3.65 -1.34
CA LEU A 72 -6.74 4.44 -2.45
C LEU A 72 -7.84 3.68 -3.20
N LYS A 73 -7.70 2.36 -3.37
CA LYS A 73 -8.74 1.52 -3.97
C LYS A 73 -10.00 1.52 -3.10
N LEU A 74 -9.85 1.33 -1.79
CA LEU A 74 -10.96 1.32 -0.84
C LEU A 74 -11.71 2.65 -0.80
N SER A 75 -11.01 3.79 -0.79
CA SER A 75 -11.63 5.12 -0.70
C SER A 75 -12.41 5.54 -1.95
N ARG A 76 -12.17 4.91 -3.10
CA ARG A 76 -12.91 5.18 -4.34
C ARG A 76 -14.28 4.52 -4.39
N TYR A 77 -14.50 3.43 -3.65
CA TYR A 77 -15.74 2.65 -3.75
C TYR A 77 -16.98 3.41 -3.23
N ASP A 78 -16.80 4.35 -2.30
CA ASP A 78 -17.89 5.22 -1.82
C ASP A 78 -18.30 6.34 -2.81
N GLY A 79 -17.58 6.51 -3.92
CA GLY A 79 -17.78 7.59 -4.89
C GLY A 79 -18.86 7.35 -5.95
N ASP A 80 -19.29 6.09 -6.17
CA ASP A 80 -20.23 5.72 -7.25
C ASP A 80 -21.70 5.62 -6.79
N THR A 81 -21.99 5.87 -5.51
CA THR A 81 -23.37 6.05 -5.04
C THR A 81 -23.76 7.52 -4.96
N PRO A 82 -24.70 8.01 -5.80
CA PRO A 82 -25.33 9.31 -5.59
C PRO A 82 -26.32 9.19 -4.42
N SER A 83 -25.84 9.28 -3.18
CA SER A 83 -26.69 9.46 -2.01
C SER A 83 -26.06 10.53 -1.11
N GLY A 84 -26.72 11.64 -0.79
CA GLY A 84 -28.06 11.62 -0.23
C GLY A 84 -28.00 11.24 1.26
N GLY A 85 -27.12 11.89 2.03
CA GLY A 85 -27.20 11.90 3.49
C GLY A 85 -26.63 10.67 4.20
N SER A 86 -25.31 10.58 4.31
CA SER A 86 -24.66 10.02 5.49
C SER A 86 -23.30 10.67 5.65
N LEU A 87 -22.92 11.02 6.87
CA LEU A 87 -21.66 11.68 7.20
C LEU A 87 -20.48 10.82 6.72
N CYS A 88 -19.72 11.34 5.75
CA CYS A 88 -18.44 10.87 5.20
C CYS A 88 -17.90 9.55 5.79
N PRO A 89 -17.89 8.43 5.02
CA PRO A 89 -17.12 7.21 5.32
C PRO A 89 -15.60 7.47 5.50
N CYS A 90 -15.17 8.64 5.06
CA CYS A 90 -13.83 9.22 5.11
C CYS A 90 -13.16 9.17 6.51
N GLY A 91 -13.95 9.17 7.60
CA GLY A 91 -13.42 9.15 8.97
C GLY A 91 -12.73 7.84 9.35
N GLY A 92 -13.27 6.69 8.92
CA GLY A 92 -12.65 5.38 9.14
C GLY A 92 -11.38 5.22 8.30
N PHE A 93 -11.47 5.59 7.03
CA PHE A 93 -10.33 5.60 6.10
C PHE A 93 -9.12 6.40 6.61
N LEU A 94 -9.35 7.64 7.07
CA LEU A 94 -8.28 8.49 7.60
C LEU A 94 -7.69 7.92 8.90
N ALA A 95 -8.52 7.32 9.76
CA ALA A 95 -8.05 6.68 10.98
C ALA A 95 -7.16 5.46 10.69
N ASP A 96 -7.56 4.61 9.74
CA ASP A 96 -6.79 3.43 9.32
C ASP A 96 -5.46 3.82 8.67
N MET A 97 -5.46 4.87 7.84
CA MET A 97 -4.23 5.41 7.27
C MET A 97 -3.28 5.97 8.34
N MET A 98 -3.82 6.75 9.29
CA MET A 98 -3.02 7.33 10.37
C MET A 98 -2.43 6.25 11.28
N GLU A 99 -3.20 5.19 11.57
CA GLU A 99 -2.70 4.07 12.36
C GLU A 99 -1.61 3.29 11.62
N LEU A 100 -1.80 3.01 10.33
CA LEU A 100 -0.79 2.35 9.52
C LEU A 100 0.49 3.18 9.42
N LEU A 101 0.38 4.49 9.18
CA LEU A 101 1.51 5.41 9.20
C LEU A 101 2.24 5.37 10.54
N ARG A 102 1.50 5.41 11.65
CA ARG A 102 2.07 5.35 13.00
C ARG A 102 2.87 4.06 13.21
N VAL A 103 2.30 2.91 12.87
CA VAL A 103 2.95 1.60 13.00
C VAL A 103 4.18 1.50 12.11
N LEU A 104 4.07 1.86 10.83
CA LEU A 104 5.19 1.76 9.90
C LEU A 104 6.35 2.65 10.34
N ARG A 105 6.05 3.85 10.83
CA ARG A 105 7.04 4.76 11.40
C ARG A 105 7.72 4.19 12.63
N GLU A 106 6.95 3.63 13.55
CA GLU A 106 7.45 3.07 14.81
C GLU A 106 8.35 1.86 14.57
N HIS A 107 7.99 0.98 13.64
CA HIS A 107 8.72 -0.27 13.39
C HIS A 107 9.86 -0.14 12.39
N TYR A 108 9.74 0.73 11.38
CA TYR A 108 10.67 0.75 10.24
C TYR A 108 11.24 2.15 9.93
N GLY A 109 10.82 3.19 10.65
CA GLY A 109 11.40 4.54 10.58
C GLY A 109 10.71 5.52 9.62
N ASP A 110 11.28 6.72 9.56
CA ASP A 110 10.68 7.87 8.86
C ASP A 110 10.66 7.73 7.32
N SER A 111 11.63 7.01 6.75
CA SER A 111 11.71 6.78 5.29
C SER A 111 10.48 6.03 4.78
N VAL A 112 10.04 5.00 5.52
CA VAL A 112 8.86 4.20 5.20
C VAL A 112 7.56 5.01 5.26
N SER A 113 7.47 5.96 6.20
CA SER A 113 6.31 6.85 6.30
C SER A 113 6.16 7.75 5.07
N SER A 114 7.29 8.20 4.52
CA SER A 114 7.31 9.02 3.30
C SER A 114 6.81 8.22 2.09
N SER A 115 7.18 6.94 1.98
CA SER A 115 6.70 6.04 0.92
C SER A 115 5.19 5.79 0.98
N TYR A 116 4.58 5.79 2.18
CA TYR A 116 3.12 5.68 2.30
C TYR A 116 2.40 6.96 1.85
N LEU A 117 2.96 8.14 2.18
CA LEU A 117 2.36 9.43 1.84
C LEU A 117 2.57 9.82 0.36
N ALA A 118 3.62 9.33 -0.27
CA ALA A 118 3.96 9.69 -1.64
C ALA A 118 2.83 9.41 -2.65
N PRO A 119 2.19 8.21 -2.68
CA PRO A 119 1.03 7.95 -3.52
C PRO A 119 -0.12 8.94 -3.32
N ILE A 120 -0.41 9.31 -2.07
CA ILE A 120 -1.46 10.27 -1.73
C ILE A 120 -1.12 11.65 -2.29
N GLY A 121 0.12 12.10 -2.13
CA GLY A 121 0.62 13.35 -2.69
C GLY A 121 0.49 13.39 -4.21
N ILE A 122 0.87 12.30 -4.88
CA ILE A 122 0.76 12.15 -6.35
C ILE A 122 -0.70 12.20 -6.80
N VAL A 123 -1.62 11.54 -6.09
CA VAL A 123 -3.06 11.62 -6.38
C VAL A 123 -3.59 13.06 -6.24
N LEU A 124 -3.20 13.77 -5.18
CA LEU A 124 -3.57 15.18 -4.98
C LEU A 124 -3.01 16.07 -6.09
N GLU A 125 -1.76 15.87 -6.48
CA GLU A 125 -1.14 16.60 -7.59
C GLU A 125 -1.86 16.32 -8.91
N MET A 126 -2.18 15.05 -9.22
CA MET A 126 -2.97 14.72 -10.40
C MET A 126 -4.35 15.37 -10.37
N ALA A 127 -5.02 15.41 -9.23
CA ALA A 127 -6.33 16.07 -9.13
C ALA A 127 -6.27 17.56 -9.46
N LEU A 128 -5.16 18.23 -9.14
CA LEU A 128 -4.97 19.66 -9.40
C LEU A 128 -4.45 19.93 -10.82
N CYS A 129 -3.46 19.17 -11.28
CA CYS A 129 -2.68 19.47 -12.48
C CYS A 129 -3.09 18.64 -13.70
N ALA A 130 -3.65 17.45 -13.48
CA ALA A 130 -3.89 16.46 -14.53
C ALA A 130 -5.12 15.57 -14.26
N PRO A 131 -6.32 16.14 -13.97
CA PRO A 131 -7.46 15.39 -13.45
C PRO A 131 -7.95 14.27 -14.39
N MET A 132 -7.75 14.41 -15.70
CA MET A 132 -8.05 13.37 -16.68
C MET A 132 -7.25 12.07 -16.46
N ARG A 133 -6.07 12.14 -15.82
CA ARG A 133 -5.24 10.96 -15.51
C ARG A 133 -5.73 10.18 -14.30
N LEU A 134 -6.62 10.76 -13.48
CA LEU A 134 -7.25 10.05 -12.36
C LEU A 134 -8.08 8.85 -12.83
N GLN A 135 -8.66 8.89 -14.03
CA GLN A 135 -9.38 7.75 -14.60
C GLN A 135 -8.45 6.58 -14.93
N VAL A 136 -7.23 6.88 -15.40
CA VAL A 136 -6.20 5.87 -15.68
C VAL A 136 -5.72 5.24 -14.37
N LEU A 137 -5.42 6.07 -13.36
CA LEU A 137 -5.11 5.56 -12.02
C LEU A 137 -6.24 4.68 -11.49
N GLY A 138 -7.48 5.15 -11.62
CA GLY A 138 -8.64 4.41 -11.16
C GLY A 138 -8.73 3.02 -11.78
N SER A 139 -8.63 2.94 -13.12
CA SER A 139 -8.65 1.68 -13.85
C SER A 139 -7.53 0.72 -13.41
N ARG A 140 -6.34 1.24 -13.09
CA ARG A 140 -5.22 0.44 -12.58
C ARG A 140 -5.49 -0.10 -11.19
N LEU A 141 -6.02 0.74 -10.29
CA LEU A 141 -6.42 0.31 -8.94
C LEU A 141 -7.56 -0.74 -9.02
N ASP A 142 -8.50 -0.57 -9.94
CA ASP A 142 -9.61 -1.49 -10.15
C ASP A 142 -9.15 -2.87 -10.61
N ALA A 143 -8.08 -2.92 -11.42
CA ALA A 143 -7.43 -4.16 -11.86
C ALA A 143 -6.67 -4.92 -10.75
N LEU A 144 -6.41 -4.30 -9.58
CA LEU A 144 -5.83 -5.00 -8.44
C LEU A 144 -6.92 -5.75 -7.67
N ASP A 145 -6.94 -7.06 -7.79
CA ASP A 145 -7.70 -7.93 -6.88
C ASP A 145 -6.96 -8.13 -5.54
N ASN A 146 -7.69 -8.66 -4.54
CA ASN A 146 -7.14 -8.92 -3.20
C ASN A 146 -5.93 -9.87 -3.24
N ASP A 147 -5.93 -10.86 -4.13
CA ASP A 147 -4.82 -11.80 -4.31
C ASP A 147 -3.57 -11.14 -4.90
N THR A 148 -3.73 -10.20 -5.83
CA THR A 148 -2.64 -9.42 -6.41
C THR A 148 -2.06 -8.45 -5.39
N LEU A 149 -2.89 -7.77 -4.60
CA LEU A 149 -2.44 -6.96 -3.47
C LEU A 149 -1.66 -7.79 -2.45
N HIS A 150 -2.18 -8.97 -2.09
CA HIS A 150 -1.49 -9.90 -1.20
C HIS A 150 -0.12 -10.30 -1.75
N ARG A 151 -0.06 -10.68 -3.03
CA ARG A 151 1.19 -11.07 -3.70
C ARG A 151 2.20 -9.94 -3.71
N MET A 152 1.79 -8.73 -4.09
CA MET A 152 2.65 -7.54 -4.09
C MET A 152 3.16 -7.21 -2.68
N ALA A 153 2.30 -7.34 -1.65
CA ALA A 153 2.71 -7.13 -0.26
C ALA A 153 3.70 -8.21 0.21
N MET A 154 3.49 -9.47 -0.17
CA MET A 154 4.41 -10.57 0.11
C MET A 154 5.76 -10.41 -0.60
N ASP A 155 5.77 -9.89 -1.82
CA ASP A 155 6.99 -9.56 -2.56
C ASP A 155 7.73 -8.42 -1.85
N ALA A 156 7.02 -7.36 -1.45
CA ALA A 156 7.59 -6.22 -0.73
C ALA A 156 8.30 -6.64 0.58
N VAL A 157 7.65 -7.43 1.44
CA VAL A 157 8.25 -7.88 2.71
C VAL A 157 9.44 -8.82 2.53
N GLN A 158 9.63 -9.36 1.33
CA GLN A 158 10.80 -10.17 0.98
C GLN A 158 11.89 -9.35 0.27
N GLY A 159 11.70 -8.03 0.12
CA GLY A 159 12.62 -7.14 -0.60
C GLY A 159 12.57 -7.30 -2.12
N VAL A 160 11.55 -7.97 -2.65
CA VAL A 160 11.36 -8.12 -4.10
C VAL A 160 10.74 -6.82 -4.64
N PRO A 161 11.25 -6.25 -5.75
CA PRO A 161 10.70 -5.04 -6.33
C PRO A 161 9.23 -5.17 -6.69
N VAL A 162 8.43 -4.21 -6.25
CA VAL A 162 6.99 -4.12 -6.56
C VAL A 162 6.77 -3.10 -7.68
N PRO A 163 5.86 -3.36 -8.64
CA PRO A 163 5.54 -2.40 -9.69
C PRO A 163 5.07 -1.05 -9.13
N ASP A 164 5.69 0.05 -9.58
CA ASP A 164 5.21 1.40 -9.31
C ASP A 164 4.07 1.75 -10.28
N MET A 165 2.86 1.79 -9.75
CA MET A 165 1.64 2.05 -10.52
C MET A 165 1.44 3.52 -10.88
N LEU A 166 2.31 4.42 -10.39
CA LEU A 166 2.22 5.87 -10.53
C LEU A 166 3.31 6.45 -11.44
N ALA A 167 4.37 5.71 -11.73
CA ALA A 167 5.60 6.21 -12.36
C ALA A 167 5.36 7.05 -13.64
N ASP A 168 4.46 6.62 -14.52
CA ASP A 168 4.16 7.27 -15.80
C ASP A 168 2.97 8.25 -15.73
N LEU A 169 2.27 8.33 -14.60
CA LEU A 169 1.08 9.17 -14.45
C LEU A 169 1.40 10.65 -14.24
N LEU A 170 2.63 10.98 -13.82
CA LEU A 170 3.11 12.36 -13.69
C LEU A 170 4.08 12.78 -14.81
N GLU A 171 4.52 11.86 -15.67
CA GLU A 171 5.38 12.24 -16.78
C GLU A 171 4.62 13.19 -17.73
N PRO A 172 5.19 14.36 -18.08
CA PRO A 172 4.57 15.23 -19.06
C PRO A 172 4.45 14.43 -20.36
N SER A 173 3.22 14.23 -20.82
CA SER A 173 2.97 13.52 -22.08
C SER A 173 3.76 14.24 -23.16
N THR A 174 4.79 13.58 -23.67
CA THR A 174 5.58 14.09 -24.80
C THR A 174 4.63 14.17 -25.98
N VAL A 175 4.07 15.36 -26.20
CA VAL A 175 3.26 15.63 -27.38
C VAL A 175 4.17 15.41 -28.58
N ALA A 176 3.90 14.34 -29.33
CA ALA A 176 4.52 14.13 -30.63
C ALA A 176 4.24 15.36 -31.49
N LYS A 177 5.31 16.02 -31.95
CA LYS A 177 5.26 17.13 -32.90
C LYS A 177 4.83 16.66 -34.28
#